data_AF-A0A7X7LI49-F1
#
_entry.id   AF-A0A7X7LI49-F1
#
_cell.length_a   1.000
_cell.length_b   1.000
_cell.length_c   1.000
_cell.angle_alpha   90.00
_cell.angle_beta   90.00
_cell.angle_gamma   90.00
#
_symmetry.space_group_name_H-M   'P 1'
#
loop_
_entity.id
_entity.type
_entity.pdbx_description
1 polymer ?
#
loop_
_entity_poly.entity_id
_entity_poly.type
_entity_poly.pdbx_seq_one_letter_code
_entity_poly.pdbx_strand_id
1 'polypeptide(L)' 'SSIRVRVEHIFGFMTNSMNGMKIRCIGLERAKFAIGMMNLAYNMRRCVYLTGATA' A
#
# COMPACT_ATOMS: atom_id res chain seq x y z
N SER A 1 -1.01 5.56 -20.26
CA SER A 1 0.36 5.83 -19.75
C SER A 1 0.75 4.74 -18.77
N SER A 2 1.84 4.02 -19.03
CA SER A 2 2.30 2.91 -18.16
C SER A 2 2.65 3.35 -16.73
N ILE A 3 2.87 4.65 -16.52
CA ILE A 3 3.12 5.22 -15.19
C ILE A 3 1.82 5.35 -14.40
N ARG A 4 0.75 5.88 -15.01
CA ARG A 4 -0.56 6.06 -14.35
C ARG A 4 -1.18 4.73 -13.92
N VAL A 5 -1.12 3.73 -14.80
CA VAL A 5 -1.60 2.36 -14.51
C VAL A 5 -0.97 1.77 -13.26
N ARG A 6 0.34 1.95 -13.05
CA ARG A 6 1.03 1.43 -11.85
C ARG A 6 0.58 2.14 -10.58
N VAL A 7 0.40 3.46 -10.65
CA VAL A 7 -0.03 4.29 -9.53
C VAL A 7 -1.47 3.97 -9.13
N GLU A 8 -2.38 3.88 -10.10
CA GLU A 8 -3.79 3.52 -9.87
C GLU A 8 -3.95 2.12 -9.29
N HIS A 9 -3.14 1.15 -9.73
CA HIS A 9 -3.15 -0.20 -9.16
C HIS A 9 -2.78 -0.22 -7.67
N ILE A 10 -1.76 0.57 -7.28
CA ILE A 10 -1.35 0.71 -5.87
C ILE A 10 -2.51 1.30 -5.05
N PHE A 11 -3.14 2.36 -5.53
CA PHE A 11 -4.27 3.00 -4.85
C PHE A 11 -5.52 2.12 -4.80
N GLY A 12 -5.80 1.37 -5.87
CA GLY A 12 -6.89 0.39 -5.92
C GLY A 12 -6.70 -0.73 -4.92
N PHE A 13 -5.46 -1.24 -4.77
CA PHE A 13 -5.13 -2.25 -3.78
C PHE A 13 -5.24 -1.72 -2.35
N MET A 14 -4.69 -0.52 -2.06
CA MET A 14 -4.81 0.10 -0.74
C MET A 14 -6.27 0.35 -0.35
N THR A 15 -7.11 0.77 -1.31
CA THR A 15 -8.53 1.04 -1.05
C THR A 15 -9.33 -0.23 -0.77
N ASN A 16 -9.11 -1.30 -1.55
CA ASN A 16 -9.87 -2.53 -1.42
C ASN A 16 -9.35 -3.46 -0.30
N SER A 17 -8.03 -3.63 -0.19
CA SER A 17 -7.42 -4.64 0.70
C SER A 17 -6.98 -4.11 2.06
N MET A 18 -6.77 -2.80 2.21
CA MET A 18 -6.32 -2.20 3.47
C MET A 18 -7.40 -1.38 4.18
N ASN A 19 -8.68 -1.65 3.90
CA ASN A 19 -9.83 -0.98 4.50
C ASN A 19 -9.83 0.56 4.28
N GLY A 20 -9.26 1.00 3.16
CA GLY A 20 -9.15 2.41 2.76
C GLY A 20 -7.99 3.17 3.41
N MET A 21 -7.62 4.31 2.81
CA MET A 21 -6.55 5.20 3.28
C MET A 21 -7.01 6.14 4.42
N LYS A 22 -7.69 5.62 5.43
CA LYS A 22 -8.18 6.42 6.57
C LYS A 22 -7.34 6.15 7.81
N ILE A 23 -6.59 7.15 8.26
CA ILE A 23 -5.75 7.07 9.46
C ILE A 23 -6.39 7.92 10.55
N ARG A 24 -6.81 7.28 11.66
CA ARG A 24 -7.37 7.94 12.85
C ARG A 24 -6.37 7.80 14.01
N CYS A 25 -5.31 8.59 13.98
CA CYS A 25 -4.27 8.59 15.01
C CYS A 25 -4.13 9.99 15.62
N ILE A 26 -3.83 10.06 16.92
CA ILE A 26 -3.54 11.32 17.61
C ILE A 26 -2.06 11.65 17.41
N GLY A 27 -1.78 12.80 16.78
CA GLY A 27 -0.43 13.31 16.55
C GLY A 27 0.14 12.93 15.18
N LEU A 28 0.84 13.91 14.57
CA LEU A 28 1.37 13.82 13.20
C LEU A 28 2.43 12.70 13.05
N GLU A 29 3.28 12.51 14.05
CA GLU A 29 4.33 11.49 14.02
C GLU A 29 3.77 10.07 13.93
N ARG A 30 2.67 9.80 14.64
CA ARG A 30 1.95 8.52 14.56
C ARG A 30 1.26 8.34 13.22
N ALA A 31 0.71 9.41 12.66
CA ALA A 31 0.14 9.38 11.31
C ALA A 31 1.20 9.06 10.26
N LYS A 32 2.37 9.70 10.31
CA LYS A 32 3.50 9.40 9.42
C LYS A 32 3.95 7.94 9.53
N PHE A 33 4.09 7.43 10.77
CA PHE A 33 4.43 6.03 10.99
C PHE A 33 3.39 5.08 10.39
N ALA A 34 2.09 5.35 10.60
CA ALA A 34 1.01 4.55 10.03
C ALA A 34 1.02 4.53 8.50
N ILE A 35 1.27 5.68 7.84
CA ILE A 35 1.45 5.76 6.38
C ILE A 35 2.67 4.90 5.95
N GLY A 36 3.78 5.00 6.66
CA GLY A 36 4.98 4.21 6.40
C GLY A 36 4.71 2.70 6.49
N MET A 37 4.03 2.26 7.54
CA MET A 37 3.63 0.86 7.72
C MET A 37 2.70 0.36 6.62
N MET A 38 1.75 1.20 6.18
CA MET A 38 0.82 0.87 5.10
C MET A 38 1.55 0.65 3.76
N ASN A 39 2.53 1.51 3.46
CA ASN A 39 3.41 1.36 2.30
C ASN A 39 4.31 0.12 2.40
N LEU A 40 4.82 -0.19 3.59
CA LEU A 40 5.62 -1.39 3.81
C LEU A 40 4.80 -2.66 3.57
N ALA A 41 3.58 -2.72 4.11
CA ALA A 41 2.66 -3.84 3.89
C ALA A 41 2.35 -4.05 2.40
N TYR A 42 2.14 -2.96 1.65
CA TYR A 42 1.96 -3.04 0.20
C TYR A 42 3.18 -3.66 -0.49
N ASN A 43 4.39 -3.18 -0.16
CA ASN A 43 5.63 -3.68 -0.76
C ASN A 43 5.87 -5.16 -0.44
N MET A 44 5.60 -5.62 0.78
CA MET A 44 5.72 -7.04 1.14
C MET A 44 4.74 -7.91 0.34
N ARG A 45 3.46 -7.50 0.25
CA ARG A 45 2.46 -8.24 -0.53
C ARG A 45 2.81 -8.28 -2.01
N ARG A 46 3.32 -7.17 -2.55
CA ARG A 46 3.82 -7.08 -3.92
C ARG A 46 5.02 -8.00 -4.15
N CYS A 47 5.96 -8.07 -3.21
CA CYS A 47 7.11 -8.98 -3.29
C CYS A 47 6.65 -10.44 -3.39
N VAL A 48 5.76 -10.87 -2.48
CA VAL A 48 5.19 -12.23 -2.50
C VAL A 48 4.47 -12.52 -3.82
N TYR A 49 3.70 -11.56 -4.35
CA TYR A 49 3.03 -11.74 -5.64
C TYR A 49 4.04 -11.93 -6.79
N LEU A 50 5.11 -11.13 -6.83
CA LEU A 50 6.12 -11.22 -7.88
C LEU A 50 6.95 -12.51 -7.78
N THR A 51 7.30 -12.95 -6.56
CA THR A 51 8.07 -14.17 -6.33
C THR A 51 7.21 -15.43 -6.44
N GLY A 52 5.93 -15.37 -6.05
CA GLY A 52 4.99 -16.48 -6.16
C GLY A 52 4.45 -16.68 -7.58
N ALA A 53 4.43 -15.63 -8.41
CA ALA A 53 4.10 -15.73 -9.83
C ALA A 53 5.24 -16.30 -10.69
N THR A 54 6.45 -16.45 -10.12
CA THR A 54 7.62 -17.04 -10.78
C THR A 54 7.85 -18.51 -10.43
N ALA A 55 6.83 -19.22 -9.93
CA ALA A 55 6.86 -20.65 -9.62
C ALA A 55 5.99 -21.46 -10.59
#